data_AF-A0A2M7U9U1-F1
#
_entry.id   AF-A0A2M7U9U1-F1
#
_cell.length_a   1.000
_cell.length_b   1.000
_cell.length_c   1.000
_cell.angle_alpha   90.00
_cell.angle_beta   90.00
_cell.angle_gamma   90.00
#
_symmetry.space_group_name_H-M   'P 1'
#
loop_
_entity.id
_entity.type
_entity.pdbx_description
1 polymer ?
#
loop_
_entity_poly.entity_id
_entity_poly.type
_entity_poly.pdbx_seq_one_letter_code
_entity_poly.pdbx_strand_id
1 'polypeptide(L)'
;VSATMRLAYLAGIQVFATGGIGGVHRGAEQTGDISLDLKELGETPVIVISAGAKAILDLPRTLEYLETAGVPVLGYQTDEFPAFYSRKSGLSVAWRVDSPEEIAAIFREQLTLSLTVGLLVTNPVPLQFEIPATELNPIIEKALYECEQLGIRGKAVTPYLLGKIVELTAGRSLATNIQLALNNIRLGAAVALALTR
;
A
#
# COMPACT_ATOMS: atom_id res chain seq x y z
N VAL A 1 -6.53 1.77 6.92
CA VAL A 1 -5.69 0.61 7.31
C VAL A 1 -5.27 0.73 8.76
N SER A 2 -4.97 1.95 9.23
CA SER A 2 -4.55 2.26 10.60
C SER A 2 -5.38 1.60 11.72
N ALA A 3 -6.69 1.85 11.75
CA ALA A 3 -7.56 1.30 12.79
C ALA A 3 -7.53 -0.24 12.82
N THR A 4 -7.50 -0.87 11.65
CA THR A 4 -7.40 -2.34 11.54
C THR A 4 -6.07 -2.85 12.05
N MET A 5 -4.95 -2.18 11.77
CA MET A 5 -3.63 -2.56 12.29
C MET A 5 -3.60 -2.51 13.81
N ARG A 6 -4.09 -1.41 14.41
CA ARG A 6 -4.14 -1.28 15.87
C ARG A 6 -4.95 -2.39 16.51
N LEU A 7 -6.13 -2.68 15.98
CA LEU A 7 -7.01 -3.74 16.49
C LEU A 7 -6.41 -5.13 16.28
N ALA A 8 -5.77 -5.38 15.13
CA ALA A 8 -5.07 -6.64 14.86
C ALA A 8 -3.98 -6.88 15.90
N TYR A 9 -3.13 -5.88 16.14
CA TYR A 9 -2.07 -5.97 17.15
C TYR A 9 -2.62 -6.25 18.55
N LEU A 10 -3.66 -5.51 18.98
CA LEU A 10 -4.31 -5.73 20.27
C LEU A 10 -4.94 -7.12 20.41
N ALA A 11 -5.34 -7.73 19.28
CA ALA A 11 -5.87 -9.09 19.22
C ALA A 11 -4.79 -10.17 19.06
N GLY A 12 -3.50 -9.81 18.99
CA GLY A 12 -2.39 -10.74 18.75
C GLY A 12 -2.28 -11.22 17.29
N ILE A 13 -2.95 -10.55 16.35
CA ILE A 13 -2.89 -10.85 14.91
C ILE A 13 -1.72 -10.09 14.30
N GLN A 14 -0.77 -10.83 13.74
CA GLN A 14 0.49 -10.29 13.24
C GLN A 14 0.49 -9.94 11.75
N VAL A 15 -0.47 -10.42 10.96
CA VAL A 15 -0.51 -10.23 9.51
C VAL A 15 -1.84 -9.62 9.08
N PHE A 16 -1.78 -8.55 8.29
CA PHE A 16 -2.92 -7.88 7.70
C PHE A 16 -2.72 -7.70 6.19
N ALA A 17 -3.58 -8.30 5.38
CA ALA A 17 -3.62 -8.08 3.94
C ALA A 17 -4.69 -7.05 3.56
N THR A 18 -4.33 -6.12 2.68
CA THR A 18 -5.23 -5.09 2.14
C THR A 18 -4.98 -4.92 0.63
N GLY A 19 -5.81 -4.13 -0.05
CA GLY A 19 -5.54 -3.76 -1.43
C GLY A 19 -4.30 -2.86 -1.52
N GLY A 20 -4.37 -1.67 -0.92
CA GLY A 20 -3.34 -0.64 -0.96
C GLY A 20 -3.42 0.21 0.30
N ILE A 21 -2.27 0.64 0.83
CA ILE A 21 -2.24 1.54 1.99
C ILE A 21 -2.67 2.96 1.58
N GLY A 22 -3.05 3.78 2.56
CA GLY A 22 -3.01 5.23 2.42
C GLY A 22 -1.57 5.74 2.36
N GLY A 23 -1.40 7.03 2.15
CA GLY A 23 -0.08 7.64 2.05
C GLY A 23 -0.13 9.16 2.07
N VAL A 24 0.90 9.78 1.54
CA VAL A 24 0.95 11.23 1.34
C VAL A 24 0.09 11.57 0.13
N HIS A 25 -0.87 12.48 0.27
CA HIS A 25 -1.67 12.94 -0.86
C HIS A 25 -0.87 13.92 -1.73
N ARG A 26 -1.23 14.01 -3.00
CA ARG A 26 -0.65 15.02 -3.91
C ARG A 26 -1.06 16.42 -3.42
N GLY A 27 -0.10 17.35 -3.31
CA GLY A 27 -0.31 18.68 -2.72
C GLY A 27 -0.33 18.68 -1.18
N ALA A 28 0.15 17.61 -0.53
CA ALA A 28 0.26 17.55 0.92
C ALA A 28 1.20 18.61 1.50
N GLU A 29 2.13 19.15 0.72
CA GLU A 29 3.05 20.20 1.15
C GLU A 29 2.33 21.55 1.41
N GLN A 30 1.15 21.79 0.83
CA GLN A 30 0.30 22.92 1.18
C GLN A 30 -0.86 22.53 2.10
N THR A 31 -1.38 21.31 1.96
CA THR A 31 -2.63 20.90 2.62
C THR A 31 -2.43 20.16 3.94
N GLY A 32 -1.26 19.54 4.15
CA GLY A 32 -1.01 18.62 5.26
C GLY A 32 -1.78 17.30 5.18
N ASP A 33 -2.37 16.95 4.03
CA ASP A 33 -3.19 15.75 3.88
C ASP A 33 -2.31 14.48 3.79
N ILE A 34 -2.02 13.92 4.96
CA ILE A 34 -1.20 12.71 5.12
C ILE A 34 -2.04 11.65 5.83
N SER A 35 -2.09 10.45 5.25
CA SER A 35 -2.85 9.35 5.83
C SER A 35 -2.27 8.91 7.18
N LEU A 36 -3.17 8.72 8.15
CA LEU A 36 -2.84 8.10 9.45
C LEU A 36 -2.28 6.67 9.30
N ASP A 37 -2.49 6.02 8.15
CA ASP A 37 -1.91 4.71 7.86
C ASP A 37 -0.37 4.72 8.01
N LEU A 38 0.30 5.81 7.62
CA LEU A 38 1.76 5.90 7.69
C LEU A 38 2.29 6.03 9.13
N LYS A 39 1.60 6.85 9.95
CA LYS A 39 1.91 6.96 11.38
C LYS A 39 1.69 5.63 12.09
N GLU A 40 0.60 4.95 11.79
CA GLU A 40 0.31 3.66 12.42
C GLU A 40 1.33 2.59 12.01
N LEU A 41 1.79 2.58 10.76
CA LEU A 41 2.92 1.75 10.32
C LEU A 41 4.20 2.06 11.11
N GLY A 42 4.44 3.29 11.55
CA GLY A 42 5.58 3.63 12.40
C GLY A 42 5.46 3.21 13.87
N GLU A 43 4.30 2.71 14.30
CA GLU A 43 3.99 2.57 15.74
C GLU A 43 3.38 1.22 16.14
N THR A 44 2.99 0.39 15.18
CA THR A 44 2.31 -0.89 15.45
C THR A 44 2.97 -2.05 14.70
N PRO A 45 3.52 -3.05 15.43
CA PRO A 45 4.27 -4.15 14.83
C PRO A 45 3.31 -5.19 14.24
N VAL A 46 2.85 -4.92 13.02
CA VAL A 46 2.02 -5.78 12.18
C VAL A 46 2.64 -5.81 10.78
N ILE A 47 2.67 -6.99 10.16
CA ILE A 47 3.02 -7.14 8.74
C ILE A 47 1.80 -6.70 7.92
N VAL A 48 1.99 -5.69 7.06
CA VAL A 48 0.96 -5.21 6.14
C VAL A 48 1.32 -5.64 4.73
N ILE A 49 0.49 -6.50 4.12
CA ILE A 49 0.63 -6.88 2.71
C ILE A 49 -0.25 -5.97 1.86
N SER A 50 0.32 -5.29 0.88
CA SER A 50 -0.43 -4.44 -0.05
C SER A 50 0.18 -4.41 -1.45
N ALA A 51 -0.55 -3.92 -2.45
CA ALA A 51 -0.01 -3.60 -3.77
C ALA A 51 0.66 -2.21 -3.77
N GLY A 52 1.40 -1.89 -2.72
CA GLY A 52 1.94 -0.55 -2.47
C GLY A 52 0.89 0.40 -1.87
N ALA A 53 1.03 1.69 -2.17
CA ALA A 53 0.05 2.72 -1.81
C ALA A 53 -0.91 2.97 -2.99
N LYS A 54 -2.14 3.41 -2.69
CA LYS A 54 -3.16 3.68 -3.73
C LYS A 54 -2.61 4.64 -4.80
N ALA A 55 -2.87 4.36 -6.07
CA ALA A 55 -2.29 5.08 -7.22
C ALA A 55 -2.59 6.60 -7.28
N ILE A 56 -3.58 7.07 -6.52
CA ILE A 56 -3.98 8.48 -6.40
C ILE A 56 -3.04 9.32 -5.52
N LEU A 57 -2.11 8.67 -4.82
CA LEU A 57 -1.23 9.30 -3.84
C LEU A 57 0.07 9.80 -4.48
N ASP A 58 0.84 10.56 -3.70
CA ASP A 58 2.22 10.92 -4.01
C ASP A 58 3.14 9.79 -3.51
N LEU A 59 3.51 8.89 -4.42
CA LEU A 59 4.33 7.71 -4.06
C LEU A 59 5.75 8.09 -3.62
N PRO A 60 6.48 9.01 -4.29
CA PRO A 60 7.78 9.46 -3.82
C PRO A 60 7.73 9.98 -2.38
N ARG A 61 6.81 10.90 -2.06
CA ARG A 61 6.69 11.43 -0.70
C ARG A 61 6.21 10.39 0.30
N THR A 62 5.40 9.42 -0.14
CA THR A 62 4.98 8.31 0.73
C THR A 62 6.18 7.45 1.14
N LEU A 63 7.10 7.15 0.22
CA LEU A 63 8.33 6.42 0.54
C LEU A 63 9.24 7.21 1.49
N GLU A 64 9.45 8.51 1.23
CA GLU A 64 10.24 9.39 2.11
C GLU A 64 9.66 9.45 3.54
N TYR A 65 8.33 9.49 3.66
CA TYR A 65 7.67 9.45 4.97
C TYR A 65 7.88 8.11 5.66
N LEU A 66 7.73 6.99 4.94
CA LEU A 66 7.94 5.65 5.50
C LEU A 66 9.39 5.48 5.98
N GLU A 67 10.36 5.97 5.22
CA GLU A 67 11.77 6.01 5.62
C GLU A 67 11.95 6.83 6.91
N THR A 68 11.42 8.05 6.95
CA THR A 68 11.48 8.93 8.14
C THR A 68 10.84 8.28 9.37
N ALA A 69 9.75 7.53 9.18
CA ALA A 69 9.05 6.81 10.23
C ALA A 69 9.73 5.48 10.62
N GLY A 70 10.84 5.12 9.97
CA GLY A 70 11.58 3.88 10.24
C GLY A 70 10.84 2.61 9.81
N VAL A 71 9.85 2.72 8.91
CA VAL A 71 9.03 1.59 8.45
C VAL A 71 9.80 0.83 7.36
N PRO A 72 10.19 -0.43 7.57
CA PRO A 72 10.83 -1.21 6.52
C PRO A 72 9.81 -1.53 5.41
N VAL A 73 10.24 -1.29 4.16
CA VAL A 73 9.45 -1.57 2.95
C VAL A 73 10.13 -2.67 2.15
N LEU A 74 9.46 -3.82 2.05
CA LEU A 74 9.92 -4.99 1.30
C LEU A 74 9.18 -5.11 -0.03
N GLY A 75 9.89 -5.41 -1.11
CA GLY A 75 9.30 -5.84 -2.38
C GLY A 75 9.27 -7.36 -2.48
N TYR A 76 8.08 -7.94 -2.56
CA TYR A 76 7.93 -9.39 -2.77
C TYR A 76 8.20 -9.72 -4.24
N GLN A 77 9.31 -10.41 -4.50
CA GLN A 77 9.79 -10.82 -5.81
C GLN A 77 9.96 -9.64 -6.79
N THR A 78 10.27 -8.46 -6.25
CA THR A 78 10.45 -7.24 -7.02
C THR A 78 11.40 -6.28 -6.32
N ASP A 79 12.14 -5.53 -7.12
CA ASP A 79 13.05 -4.47 -6.67
C ASP A 79 12.37 -3.08 -6.74
N GLU A 80 11.09 -3.03 -7.10
CA GLU A 80 10.34 -1.81 -7.40
C GLU A 80 9.07 -1.71 -6.55
N PHE A 81 8.75 -0.50 -6.08
CA PHE A 81 7.54 -0.21 -5.34
C PHE A 81 6.34 -0.21 -6.31
N PRO A 82 5.35 -1.09 -6.16
CA PRO A 82 4.21 -1.14 -7.06
C PRO A 82 3.26 0.05 -6.86
N ALA A 83 2.64 0.52 -7.94
CA ALA A 83 1.69 1.62 -7.96
C ALA A 83 0.24 1.13 -7.97
N PHE A 84 -0.11 0.21 -7.07
CA PHE A 84 -1.45 -0.36 -6.90
C PHE A 84 -1.94 -1.14 -8.14
N TYR A 85 -2.50 -0.45 -9.14
CA TYR A 85 -2.97 -1.06 -10.39
C TYR A 85 -1.85 -1.40 -11.37
N SER A 86 -0.69 -0.76 -11.22
CA SER A 86 0.49 -0.97 -12.05
C SER A 86 1.57 -1.66 -11.24
N ARG A 87 2.26 -2.62 -11.86
CA ARG A 87 3.33 -3.38 -11.22
C ARG A 87 4.56 -2.52 -10.95
N LYS A 88 4.71 -1.45 -11.74
CA LYS A 88 5.85 -0.55 -11.75
C LYS A 88 5.42 0.89 -11.49
N SER A 89 6.18 1.61 -10.66
CA SER A 89 6.02 3.04 -10.36
C SER A 89 7.21 3.89 -10.82
N GLY A 90 8.35 3.27 -11.14
CA GLY A 90 9.65 3.90 -11.32
C GLY A 90 10.43 4.13 -10.03
N LEU A 91 9.91 3.71 -8.87
CA LEU A 91 10.52 3.89 -7.55
C LEU A 91 11.04 2.56 -7.02
N SER A 92 12.25 2.51 -6.51
CA SER A 92 12.82 1.29 -5.93
C SER A 92 12.26 1.02 -4.52
N VAL A 93 12.17 -0.25 -4.14
CA VAL A 93 12.12 -0.63 -2.72
C VAL A 93 13.54 -0.76 -2.17
N ALA A 94 13.71 -0.61 -0.85
CA ALA A 94 15.01 -0.78 -0.21
C ALA A 94 15.48 -2.23 -0.20
N TRP A 95 14.54 -3.19 -0.10
CA TRP A 95 14.85 -4.61 0.04
C TRP A 95 13.87 -5.48 -0.75
N ARG A 96 14.41 -6.43 -1.50
CA ARG A 96 13.66 -7.49 -2.15
C ARG A 96 13.68 -8.75 -1.28
N VAL A 97 12.55 -9.45 -1.24
CA VAL A 97 12.40 -10.78 -0.62
C VAL A 97 11.68 -11.71 -1.59
N ASP A 98 12.09 -12.98 -1.64
CA ASP A 98 11.58 -13.91 -2.67
C ASP A 98 10.64 -14.99 -2.10
N SER A 99 10.54 -15.11 -0.77
CA SER A 99 9.70 -16.11 -0.09
C SER A 99 8.89 -15.56 1.10
N PRO A 100 7.71 -16.15 1.42
CA PRO A 100 6.98 -15.86 2.66
C PRO A 100 7.79 -16.13 3.93
N GLU A 101 8.68 -17.12 3.88
CA GLU A 101 9.58 -17.50 4.97
C GLU A 101 10.59 -16.41 5.29
N GLU A 102 11.17 -15.74 4.29
CA GLU A 102 12.05 -14.58 4.49
C GLU A 102 11.32 -13.42 5.18
N ILE A 103 10.09 -13.12 4.74
CA ILE A 103 9.26 -12.09 5.38
C ILE A 103 9.01 -12.42 6.85
N ALA A 104 8.63 -13.67 7.14
CA ALA A 104 8.39 -14.14 8.50
C ALA A 104 9.66 -14.07 9.36
N ALA A 105 10.81 -14.44 8.82
CA ALA A 105 12.10 -14.37 9.51
C ALA A 105 12.47 -12.92 9.87
N ILE A 106 12.37 -11.98 8.91
CA ILE A 106 12.63 -10.56 9.15
C ILE A 106 11.72 -10.03 10.26
N PHE A 107 10.43 -10.34 10.21
CA PHE A 107 9.49 -9.87 11.23
C PHE A 107 9.78 -10.48 12.62
N ARG A 108 10.19 -11.74 12.71
CA ARG A 108 10.61 -12.35 13.98
C ARG A 108 11.82 -11.64 14.58
N GLU A 109 12.83 -11.35 13.77
CA GLU A 109 14.01 -10.60 14.23
C GLU A 109 13.62 -9.20 14.69
N GLN A 110 12.72 -8.52 13.97
CA GLN A 110 12.18 -7.24 14.37
C GLN A 110 11.55 -7.29 15.78
N LEU A 111 10.77 -8.34 16.07
CA LEU A 111 10.19 -8.55 17.40
C LEU A 111 11.24 -8.87 18.47
N THR A 112 12.26 -9.68 18.16
CA THR A 112 13.38 -9.98 19.07
C THR A 112 14.14 -8.71 19.46
N LEU A 113 14.29 -7.78 18.52
CA LEU A 113 14.90 -6.46 18.74
C LEU A 113 13.98 -5.47 19.45
N SER A 114 12.75 -5.88 19.82
CA SER A 114 11.73 -5.02 20.45
C SER A 114 11.37 -3.78 19.63
N LEU A 115 11.47 -3.85 18.31
CA LEU A 115 11.08 -2.75 17.42
C LEU A 115 9.55 -2.70 17.31
N THR A 116 8.97 -1.51 17.48
CA THR A 116 7.52 -1.30 17.50
C THR A 116 6.93 -0.90 16.16
N VAL A 117 7.74 -0.79 15.11
CA VAL A 117 7.30 -0.44 13.75
C VAL A 117 6.61 -1.61 13.07
N GLY A 118 5.70 -1.35 12.14
CA GLY A 118 5.14 -2.34 11.23
C GLY A 118 6.11 -2.69 10.11
N LEU A 119 5.79 -3.76 9.38
CA LEU A 119 6.55 -4.21 8.21
C LEU A 119 5.66 -4.11 6.97
N LEU A 120 5.99 -3.21 6.04
CA LEU A 120 5.24 -3.09 4.79
C LEU A 120 5.81 -4.04 3.74
N VAL A 121 5.01 -5.02 3.31
CA VAL A 121 5.36 -5.90 2.20
C VAL A 121 4.52 -5.52 0.99
N THR A 122 5.21 -5.10 -0.05
CA THR A 122 4.60 -4.71 -1.33
C THR A 122 4.60 -5.88 -2.30
N ASN A 123 3.44 -6.17 -2.87
CA ASN A 123 3.19 -7.32 -3.71
C ASN A 123 2.51 -6.84 -5.01
N PRO A 124 3.25 -6.77 -6.13
CA PRO A 124 2.70 -6.27 -7.38
C PRO A 124 1.46 -7.03 -7.84
N VAL A 125 0.49 -6.32 -8.42
CA VAL A 125 -0.68 -6.94 -9.06
C VAL A 125 -0.25 -8.01 -10.08
N PRO A 126 -0.95 -9.16 -10.21
CA PRO A 126 -0.57 -10.15 -11.21
C PRO A 126 -0.59 -9.56 -12.62
N LEU A 127 0.41 -9.92 -13.44
CA LEU A 127 0.66 -9.33 -14.77
C LEU A 127 -0.59 -9.27 -15.66
N GLN A 128 -1.38 -10.34 -15.68
CA GLN A 128 -2.60 -10.43 -16.50
C GLN A 128 -3.72 -9.46 -16.11
N PHE A 129 -3.65 -8.86 -14.91
CA PHE A 129 -4.63 -7.91 -14.40
C PHE A 129 -4.09 -6.49 -14.31
N GLU A 130 -2.83 -6.27 -14.70
CA GLU A 130 -2.20 -4.96 -14.66
C GLU A 130 -2.95 -3.95 -15.54
N ILE A 131 -3.04 -2.72 -15.04
CA ILE A 131 -3.30 -1.55 -15.86
C ILE A 131 -2.01 -0.73 -15.88
N PRO A 132 -1.34 -0.58 -17.03
CA PRO A 132 -0.07 0.14 -17.10
C PRO A 132 -0.19 1.59 -16.60
N ALA A 133 0.87 2.08 -15.93
CA ALA A 133 0.88 3.44 -15.39
C ALA A 133 0.70 4.50 -16.50
N THR A 134 1.21 4.22 -17.71
CA THR A 134 1.03 5.08 -18.88
C THR A 134 -0.44 5.23 -19.31
N GLU A 135 -1.28 4.22 -19.04
CA GLU A 135 -2.72 4.26 -19.29
C GLU A 135 -3.47 4.95 -18.14
N LEU A 136 -3.10 4.68 -16.88
CA LEU A 136 -3.81 5.23 -15.72
C LEU A 136 -3.44 6.66 -15.34
N ASN A 137 -2.20 7.09 -15.55
CA ASN A 137 -1.77 8.41 -15.12
C ASN A 137 -2.66 9.52 -15.70
N PRO A 138 -2.98 9.56 -17.00
CA PRO A 138 -3.91 10.57 -17.54
C PRO A 138 -5.31 10.53 -16.90
N ILE A 139 -5.80 9.34 -16.53
CA ILE A 139 -7.10 9.15 -15.88
C ILE A 139 -7.06 9.70 -14.45
N ILE A 140 -5.97 9.44 -13.73
CA ILE A 140 -5.74 9.92 -12.37
C ILE A 140 -5.62 11.44 -12.36
N GLU A 141 -4.85 12.03 -13.28
CA GLU A 141 -4.73 13.50 -13.40
C GLU A 141 -6.08 14.15 -13.66
N LYS A 142 -6.88 13.57 -14.57
CA LYS A 142 -8.24 14.07 -14.83
C LYS A 142 -9.12 13.99 -13.58
N ALA A 143 -9.08 12.87 -12.86
CA ALA A 143 -9.87 12.71 -11.63
C ALA A 143 -9.45 13.69 -10.53
N LEU A 144 -8.14 13.94 -10.38
CA LEU A 144 -7.60 14.92 -9.43
C LEU A 144 -8.04 16.34 -9.77
N TYR A 145 -7.96 16.72 -11.04
CA TYR A 145 -8.43 18.03 -11.51
C TYR A 145 -9.92 18.23 -11.21
N GLU A 146 -10.78 17.23 -11.53
CA GLU A 146 -12.20 17.30 -11.22
C GLU A 146 -12.47 17.36 -9.71
N CYS A 147 -11.71 16.61 -8.90
CA CYS A 147 -11.82 16.62 -7.44
C CYS A 147 -11.55 18.01 -6.86
N GLU A 148 -10.54 18.71 -7.40
CA GLU A 148 -10.19 20.08 -7.02
C GLU A 148 -11.28 21.08 -7.42
N GLN A 149 -11.78 21.01 -8.66
CA GLN A 149 -12.86 21.90 -9.14
C GLN A 149 -14.14 21.77 -8.31
N LEU A 150 -14.45 20.56 -7.83
CA LEU A 150 -15.60 20.30 -6.96
C LEU A 150 -15.34 20.64 -5.49
N GLY A 151 -14.13 21.07 -5.13
CA GLY A 151 -13.77 21.42 -3.75
C GLY A 151 -13.82 20.24 -2.77
N ILE A 152 -13.68 19.00 -3.26
CA ILE A 152 -13.73 17.79 -2.43
C ILE A 152 -12.43 17.70 -1.62
N ARG A 153 -12.55 17.57 -0.29
CA ARG A 153 -11.41 17.64 0.64
C ARG A 153 -11.47 16.56 1.71
N GLY A 154 -10.31 16.27 2.30
CA GLY A 154 -10.14 15.33 3.41
C GLY A 154 -10.63 13.92 3.08
N LYS A 155 -11.38 13.30 4.01
CA LYS A 155 -11.82 11.91 3.91
C LYS A 155 -12.66 11.59 2.67
N ALA A 156 -13.25 12.58 2.01
CA ALA A 156 -14.04 12.41 0.80
C ALA A 156 -13.20 12.25 -0.48
N VAL A 157 -11.93 12.65 -0.47
CA VAL A 157 -11.04 12.65 -1.66
C VAL A 157 -10.81 11.23 -2.18
N THR A 158 -10.40 10.29 -1.31
CA THR A 158 -10.09 8.92 -1.75
C THR A 158 -11.30 8.19 -2.34
N PRO A 159 -12.49 8.17 -1.70
CA PRO A 159 -13.68 7.56 -2.29
C PRO A 159 -14.08 8.18 -3.64
N TYR A 160 -13.99 9.51 -3.75
CA TYR A 160 -14.31 10.20 -5.00
C TYR A 160 -13.36 9.79 -6.13
N LEU A 161 -12.04 9.88 -5.90
CA LEU A 161 -11.05 9.58 -6.93
C LEU A 161 -11.12 8.13 -7.39
N LEU A 162 -11.29 7.18 -6.46
CA LEU A 162 -11.46 5.77 -6.83
C LEU A 162 -12.74 5.54 -7.63
N GLY A 163 -13.86 6.18 -7.24
CA GLY A 163 -15.12 6.13 -8.00
C GLY A 163 -14.96 6.67 -9.42
N LYS A 164 -14.28 7.80 -9.58
CA LYS A 164 -14.02 8.41 -10.89
C LYS A 164 -13.14 7.54 -11.77
N ILE A 165 -12.10 6.92 -11.21
CA ILE A 165 -11.24 5.98 -11.94
C ILE A 165 -12.06 4.76 -12.40
N VAL A 166 -12.96 4.23 -11.57
CA VAL A 166 -13.87 3.14 -11.97
C VAL A 166 -14.74 3.54 -13.15
N GLU A 167 -15.34 4.74 -13.12
CA GLU A 167 -16.12 5.29 -14.23
C GLU A 167 -15.29 5.40 -15.51
N LEU A 168 -14.13 6.06 -15.44
CA LEU A 168 -13.27 6.35 -16.59
C LEU A 168 -12.59 5.11 -17.18
N THR A 169 -12.49 4.02 -16.41
CA THR A 169 -11.94 2.73 -16.86
C THR A 169 -13.04 1.70 -17.19
N ALA A 170 -14.31 2.12 -17.22
CA ALA A 170 -15.47 1.24 -17.44
C ALA A 170 -15.44 -0.02 -16.55
N GLY A 171 -15.06 0.13 -15.28
CA GLY A 171 -14.98 -0.96 -14.30
C GLY A 171 -13.69 -1.78 -14.30
N ARG A 172 -12.78 -1.61 -15.27
CA ARG A 172 -11.52 -2.37 -15.34
C ARG A 172 -10.66 -2.18 -14.09
N SER A 173 -10.56 -0.95 -13.57
CA SER A 173 -9.83 -0.66 -12.32
C SER A 173 -10.41 -1.40 -11.10
N LEU A 174 -11.74 -1.51 -10.99
CA LEU A 174 -12.37 -2.28 -9.92
C LEU A 174 -12.04 -3.77 -10.04
N ALA A 175 -12.10 -4.32 -11.25
CA ALA A 175 -11.72 -5.70 -11.51
C ALA A 175 -10.25 -5.96 -11.12
N THR A 176 -9.33 -5.06 -11.50
CA THR A 176 -7.92 -5.12 -11.09
C THR A 176 -7.75 -5.01 -9.57
N ASN A 177 -8.50 -4.12 -8.89
CA ASN A 177 -8.48 -3.95 -7.43
C ASN A 177 -8.88 -5.24 -6.69
N ILE A 178 -9.89 -5.95 -7.19
CA ILE A 178 -10.29 -7.24 -6.64
C ILE A 178 -9.14 -8.26 -6.77
N GLN A 179 -8.49 -8.32 -7.93
CA GLN A 179 -7.44 -9.30 -8.19
C GLN A 179 -6.16 -9.02 -7.39
N LEU A 180 -5.74 -7.76 -7.25
CA LEU A 180 -4.61 -7.43 -6.37
C LEU A 180 -4.94 -7.72 -4.91
N ALA A 181 -6.18 -7.49 -4.45
CA ALA A 181 -6.57 -7.78 -3.07
C ALA A 181 -6.51 -9.29 -2.79
N LEU A 182 -7.05 -10.10 -3.70
CA LEU A 182 -6.94 -11.56 -3.63
C LEU A 182 -5.47 -12.02 -3.66
N ASN A 183 -4.62 -11.40 -4.46
CA ASN A 183 -3.19 -11.70 -4.50
C ASN A 183 -2.51 -11.41 -3.16
N ASN A 184 -2.82 -10.28 -2.54
CA ASN A 184 -2.27 -9.88 -1.24
C ASN A 184 -2.77 -10.79 -0.11
N ILE A 185 -4.04 -11.22 -0.16
CA ILE A 185 -4.60 -12.17 0.81
C ILE A 185 -3.87 -13.52 0.73
N ARG A 186 -3.60 -14.03 -0.49
CA ARG A 186 -2.85 -15.28 -0.66
C ARG A 186 -1.44 -15.20 -0.06
N LEU A 187 -0.72 -14.11 -0.35
CA LEU A 187 0.62 -13.89 0.23
C LEU A 187 0.54 -13.74 1.75
N GLY A 188 -0.40 -12.94 2.27
CA GLY A 188 -0.60 -12.75 3.70
C GLY A 188 -0.91 -14.05 4.44
N ALA A 189 -1.73 -14.92 3.86
CA ALA A 189 -2.02 -16.24 4.42
C ALA A 189 -0.76 -17.13 4.44
N ALA A 190 0.07 -17.09 3.40
CA ALA A 190 1.33 -17.84 3.35
C ALA A 190 2.34 -17.33 4.40
N VAL A 191 2.47 -16.01 4.56
CA VAL A 191 3.33 -15.40 5.59
C VAL A 191 2.82 -15.75 7.00
N ALA A 192 1.50 -15.68 7.23
CA ALA A 192 0.92 -16.05 8.51
C ALA A 192 1.19 -17.53 8.86
N LEU A 193 1.10 -18.44 7.88
CA LEU A 193 1.49 -19.84 8.06
C LEU A 193 2.99 -19.98 8.37
N ALA A 194 3.85 -19.25 7.64
CA ALA A 194 5.29 -19.27 7.86
C ALA A 194 5.65 -18.79 9.28
N LEU A 195 4.93 -17.80 9.85
CA LEU A 195 5.12 -17.33 11.22
C LEU A 195 4.79 -18.37 12.30
N THR A 196 3.97 -19.37 11.99
CA THR A 196 3.60 -20.44 12.95
C THR A 196 4.60 -21.59 13.02
N ARG A 197 5.56 -21.65 12.09
CA ARG A 197 6.57 -22.72 11.98
C ARG A 197 7.88 -22.33 12.63
#